data_AF-A0A8T4D8U4-F1
#
_entry.id   AF-A0A8T4D8U4-F1
#
_cell.length_a   1.000
_cell.length_b   1.000
_cell.length_c   1.000
_cell.angle_alpha   90.00
_cell.angle_beta   90.00
_cell.angle_gamma   90.00
#
_symmetry.space_group_name_H-M   'P 1'
#
loop_
_entity.id
_entity.type
_entity.pdbx_description
1 polymer ?
#
loop_
_entity_poly.entity_id
_entity_poly.type
_entity_poly.pdbx_seq_one_letter_code
_entity_poly.pdbx_strand_id
1 'polypeptide(L)'
;MKKYAIEIFYSVEDEGFIALVPELPGCSASGNTDEAALKAVKIAIELWLGVAEKEGRQIPQPRGKELLTTLYETVLGTASPQKA
;
A
#
# COMPACT_ATOMS: atom_id res chain seq x y z
N MET A 1 8.80 3.67 12.93
CA MET A 1 7.57 3.46 12.15
C MET A 1 7.94 3.32 10.67
N LYS A 2 7.67 2.17 10.07
CA LYS A 2 7.86 1.94 8.63
C LYS A 2 6.78 2.71 7.86
N LYS A 3 7.15 3.47 6.82
CA LYS A 3 6.20 4.28 6.03
C LYS A 3 5.95 3.62 4.67
N TYR A 4 4.90 2.80 4.60
CA TYR A 4 4.47 2.15 3.36
C TYR A 4 3.71 3.10 2.44
N ALA A 5 3.72 2.82 1.15
CA ALA A 5 2.85 3.49 0.19
C ALA A 5 1.38 3.11 0.46
N ILE A 6 0.50 4.10 0.42
CA ILE A 6 -0.94 3.92 0.60
C ILE A 6 -1.62 4.48 -0.66
N GLU A 7 -2.41 3.64 -1.31
CA GLU A 7 -3.28 4.04 -2.41
C GLU A 7 -4.69 4.22 -1.86
N ILE A 8 -5.33 5.37 -2.14
CA ILE A 8 -6.69 5.65 -1.72
C ILE A 8 -7.51 6.02 -2.96
N PHE A 9 -8.65 5.37 -3.12
CA PHE A 9 -9.59 5.62 -4.22
C PHE A 9 -11.02 5.44 -3.75
N TYR A 10 -11.96 6.07 -4.47
CA TYR A 10 -13.38 5.87 -4.23
C TYR A 10 -13.86 4.60 -4.95
N SER A 11 -14.54 3.72 -4.24
CA SER A 11 -15.23 2.55 -4.78
C SER A 11 -16.71 2.85 -4.92
N VAL A 12 -17.21 2.76 -6.15
CA VAL A 12 -18.65 2.90 -6.42
C VAL A 12 -19.43 1.70 -5.89
N GLU A 13 -18.81 0.51 -5.85
CA GLU A 13 -19.45 -0.71 -5.33
C GLU A 13 -19.65 -0.64 -3.81
N ASP A 14 -18.68 -0.08 -3.09
CA ASP A 14 -18.74 0.05 -1.62
C ASP A 14 -19.30 1.41 -1.16
N GLU A 15 -19.67 2.29 -2.10
CA GLU A 15 -20.11 3.67 -1.85
C GLU A 15 -19.18 4.43 -0.87
N GLY A 16 -17.87 4.20 -0.96
CA GLY A 16 -16.90 4.69 0.01
C GLY A 16 -15.46 4.66 -0.48
N PHE A 17 -14.54 5.16 0.34
CA PHE A 17 -13.12 5.15 0.02
C PHE A 17 -12.46 3.86 0.51
N ILE A 18 -11.65 3.27 -0.36
CA ILE A 18 -10.79 2.13 -0.05
C ILE A 18 -9.35 2.62 0.01
N ALA A 19 -8.63 2.18 1.03
CA ALA A 19 -7.20 2.38 1.19
C ALA A 19 -6.48 1.03 1.14
N LEU A 20 -5.51 0.90 0.24
CA LEU A 20 -4.70 -0.31 0.04
C LEU A 20 -3.24 -0.03 0.35
N VAL A 21 -2.53 -1.06 0.81
CA VAL A 21 -1.07 -1.04 1.00
C VAL A 21 -0.46 -2.13 0.12
N PRO A 22 -0.07 -1.82 -1.13
CA PRO A 22 0.32 -2.86 -2.10
C PRO A 22 1.52 -3.70 -1.63
N GLU A 23 2.36 -3.13 -0.77
CA GLU A 23 3.56 -3.77 -0.22
C GLU A 23 3.24 -4.79 0.87
N LEU A 24 2.06 -4.71 1.48
CA LEU A 24 1.61 -5.57 2.57
C LEU A 24 0.39 -6.37 2.10
N PRO A 25 0.59 -7.61 1.61
CA PRO A 25 -0.50 -8.42 1.07
C PRO A 25 -1.68 -8.54 2.04
N GLY A 26 -2.88 -8.23 1.53
CA GLY A 26 -4.12 -8.24 2.29
C GLY A 26 -4.34 -7.05 3.25
N CYS A 27 -3.38 -6.13 3.36
CA CYS A 27 -3.54 -4.94 4.19
C CYS A 27 -4.35 -3.88 3.44
N SER A 28 -5.62 -3.75 3.84
CA SER A 28 -6.55 -2.77 3.30
C SER A 28 -7.47 -2.25 4.40
N ALA A 29 -8.10 -1.11 4.17
CA ALA A 29 -9.17 -0.59 5.01
C ALA A 29 -10.11 0.27 4.17
N SER A 30 -11.30 0.56 4.69
CA SER A 30 -12.26 1.46 4.05
C SER A 30 -12.75 2.56 4.99
N GLY A 31 -13.37 3.58 4.43
CA GLY A 31 -14.01 4.66 5.18
C GLY A 31 -14.92 5.51 4.30
N ASN A 32 -15.89 6.18 4.91
CA ASN A 32 -16.84 7.04 4.18
C ASN A 32 -16.17 8.31 3.61
N THR A 33 -14.99 8.67 4.10
CA THR A 33 -14.12 9.72 3.56
C THR A 33 -12.71 9.16 3.34
N ASP A 34 -11.94 9.83 2.50
CA ASP A 34 -10.53 9.52 2.28
C ASP A 34 -9.71 9.62 3.57
N GLU A 35 -9.98 10.59 4.45
CA GLU A 35 -9.29 10.67 5.74
C GLU A 35 -9.68 9.54 6.69
N ALA A 36 -10.95 9.11 6.66
CA ALA A 36 -11.40 7.97 7.44
C ALA A 36 -10.70 6.68 6.99
N ALA A 37 -10.63 6.45 5.68
CA ALA A 37 -9.91 5.31 5.09
C ALA A 37 -8.40 5.38 5.42
N LEU A 38 -7.78 6.56 5.34
CA LEU A 38 -6.38 6.77 5.71
C LEU A 38 -6.10 6.47 7.19
N LYS A 39 -7.01 6.86 8.09
CA LYS A 39 -6.89 6.57 9.51
C LYS A 39 -7.01 5.08 9.78
N ALA A 40 -7.98 4.42 9.14
CA ALA A 40 -8.23 3.00 9.30
C ALA A 40 -7.05 2.15 8.77
N VAL A 41 -6.50 2.49 7.61
CA VAL A 41 -5.38 1.72 7.02
C VAL A 41 -4.10 1.87 7.83
N LYS A 42 -3.86 3.02 8.48
CA LYS A 42 -2.72 3.19 9.40
C LYS A 42 -2.80 2.23 10.58
N ILE A 43 -4.00 1.99 11.11
CA ILE A 43 -4.22 1.00 12.17
C ILE A 43 -4.01 -0.41 11.61
N ALA A 44 -4.52 -0.69 10.41
CA ALA A 44 -4.34 -1.98 9.76
C ALA A 44 -2.87 -2.33 9.51
N ILE A 45 -2.04 -1.34 9.14
CA ILE A 45 -0.59 -1.52 8.98
C ILE A 45 0.05 -1.96 10.30
N GLU A 46 -0.21 -1.25 11.40
CA GLU A 46 0.38 -1.60 12.70
C GLU A 46 -0.06 -3.01 13.16
N LEU A 47 -1.32 -3.37 12.94
CA LEU A 47 -1.82 -4.72 13.21
C LEU A 47 -1.14 -5.77 12.33
N TRP A 48 -1.01 -5.51 11.03
CA TRP A 48 -0.37 -6.42 10.08
C TRP A 48 1.08 -6.69 10.49
N LEU A 49 1.82 -5.63 10.84
CA LEU A 49 3.21 -5.73 11.29
C LEU A 49 3.31 -6.53 12.60
N GLY A 50 2.45 -6.24 13.59
CA GLY A 50 2.46 -6.96 14.86
C GLY A 50 2.17 -8.46 14.71
N VAL A 51 1.24 -8.84 13.84
CA VAL A 51 0.99 -10.26 13.56
C VAL A 51 2.15 -10.89 12.80
N ALA A 52 2.72 -10.18 11.80
CA ALA A 52 3.87 -10.68 11.05
C ALA A 52 5.09 -10.92 11.96
N GLU A 53 5.37 -10.04 12.91
CA GLU A 53 6.43 -10.22 13.91
C GLU A 53 6.16 -11.44 14.80
N LYS A 54 4.92 -11.58 15.32
CA LYS A 54 4.53 -12.70 16.19
C LYS A 54 4.63 -14.05 15.49
N GLU A 55 4.30 -14.11 14.21
CA GLU A 55 4.32 -15.33 13.40
C GLU A 55 5.67 -15.59 12.73
N GLY A 56 6.67 -14.71 12.92
CA GLY A 56 7.98 -14.83 12.27
C GLY A 56 7.91 -14.68 10.74
N ARG A 57 6.88 -13.99 10.22
CA ARG A 57 6.74 -13.71 8.79
C ARG A 57 7.77 -12.68 8.36
N GLN A 58 8.28 -12.83 7.14
CA GLN A 58 9.13 -11.81 6.53
C GLN A 58 8.32 -10.52 6.32
N ILE A 59 8.80 -9.41 6.90
CA ILE A 59 8.16 -8.10 6.75
C ILE A 59 8.80 -7.38 5.55
N PRO A 60 8.03 -7.09 4.48
CA PRO A 60 8.52 -6.33 3.34
C PRO A 60 9.10 -4.97 3.75
N GLN A 61 10.10 -4.49 3.03
CA GLN A 61 10.63 -3.14 3.25
C GLN A 61 9.80 -2.12 2.46
N PRO A 62 9.45 -0.96 3.07
CA PRO A 62 8.77 0.10 2.35
C PRO A 62 9.61 0.66 1.20
N ARG A 63 9.03 0.72 0.02
CA ARG A 63 9.60 1.25 -1.23
C ARG A 63 9.12 2.68 -1.51
N GLY A 64 7.98 3.08 -0.96
CA GLY A 64 7.44 4.43 -1.11
C GLY A 64 7.28 4.83 -2.58
N LYS A 65 7.92 5.93 -2.98
CA LYS A 65 7.86 6.43 -4.37
C LYS A 65 8.36 5.41 -5.40
N GLU A 66 9.36 4.61 -5.05
CA GLU A 66 9.96 3.64 -5.99
C GLU A 66 8.93 2.60 -6.45
N LEU A 67 7.97 2.25 -5.60
CA LEU A 67 6.86 1.35 -5.96
C LEU A 67 6.06 1.91 -7.14
N LEU A 68 5.67 3.18 -7.08
CA LEU A 68 4.93 3.82 -8.17
C LEU A 68 5.77 3.90 -9.43
N THR A 69 7.05 4.30 -9.32
CA THR A 69 7.97 4.34 -10.47
C THR A 69 8.03 2.99 -11.18
N THR A 70 8.26 1.90 -10.43
CA THR A 70 8.34 0.55 -11.01
C THR A 70 7.02 0.13 -11.66
N LEU A 71 5.88 0.41 -11.04
CA LEU A 71 4.56 0.09 -11.62
C LEU A 71 4.34 0.85 -12.94
N TYR A 72 4.65 2.15 -12.97
CA TYR A 72 4.54 2.95 -14.19
C TYR A 72 5.45 2.44 -15.30
N GLU A 73 6.72 2.15 -15.02
CA GLU A 73 7.67 1.62 -16.01
C GLU A 73 7.21 0.27 -16.56
N THR A 74 6.69 -0.60 -15.69
CA THR A 74 6.19 -1.94 -16.06
C THR A 74 4.95 -1.85 -16.94
N VAL A 75 4.00 -0.97 -16.60
CA VAL A 75 2.72 -0.83 -17.31
C VAL A 75 2.89 -0.06 -18.62
N LEU A 76 3.71 0.99 -18.64
CA LEU A 76 3.90 1.86 -19.81
C LEU A 76 4.97 1.33 -20.78
N GLY A 77 5.61 0.21 -20.48
CA GLY A 77 6.59 -0.43 -21.37
C GLY A 77 7.86 0.40 -21.60
N THR A 78 8.11 1.45 -20.81
CA THR A 78 9.33 2.23 -20.91
C THR A 78 10.42 1.52 -20.11
N ALA A 79 11.04 0.52 -20.73
CA ALA A 79 12.38 0.12 -20.35
C ALA A 79 13.28 1.37 -20.45
N SER A 80 13.54 2.01 -19.31
CA SER A 80 14.58 3.03 -19.24
C SER A 80 15.90 2.31 -19.58
N PRO A 81 16.70 2.80 -20.54
CA PRO A 81 17.97 2.18 -20.86
C PRO A 81 18.81 2.09 -19.60
N GLN A 82 19.31 0.89 -19.30
CA GLN A 82 20.27 0.66 -18.22
C GLN A 82 21.34 1.76 -18.29
N LYS A 83 21.54 2.48 -17.17
CA LYS A 83 22.74 3.29 -16.99
C LYS A 83 23.94 2.34 -17.09
N ALA A 84 24.71 2.50 -18.17
CA ALA A 84 26.05 1.97 -18.34
C ALA A 84 27.02 2.57 -17.30
#